data_AF-A0A293MKS9-F1
#
_entry.id   AF-A0A293MKS9-F1
#
_cell.length_a   1.000
_cell.length_b   1.000
_cell.length_c   1.000
_cell.angle_alpha   90.00
_cell.angle_beta   90.00
_cell.angle_gamma   90.00
#
_symmetry.space_group_name_H-M   'P 1'
#
loop_
_entity.id
_entity.type
_entity.pdbx_description
1 polymer ?
#
loop_
_entity_poly.entity_id
_entity_poly.type
_entity_poly.pdbx_seq_one_letter_code
_entity_poly.pdbx_strand_id
1 'polypeptide(L)'
;MYGESNEEAETQSDDQSSGKETECDEPLPASQDRQNRRAQLVSSIKSFIFILGTAIIVSVAFRNTLTWHLQRFWGASGNFWQGQWDKVESIFGGDKFAMGVYGTFVVAFLVYWVVGGLYTIVDLTGRPICLLRYKIQDNAPYPVEYGKVLQVVGQVLFNQIAVGLPFGVLAHSLLCWRGYDNGHELPTFHWVIFELTVHILIEEVGFYYSHRLLHHPRIYKHIHKKHHEWTSPIAITAVYCHPVEHVFSNLLPPMLGVIIMGSHPATAWLWFTIAILSTLNVQLPQVVTSPSHLQAHPQEAPRVDLTHCHHFCLLPPSGTRVFQPTSTDVGCHHHGLAPCHSMAMVHHCHSVHPKCPLWIPLPILPIARGS
;
A
#
# COMPACT_ATOMS: atom_id res chain seq x y z
N MET A 1 46.01 -60.36 40.38
CA MET A 1 47.24 -60.52 41.20
C MET A 1 47.93 -59.17 41.19
N TYR A 2 47.86 -58.49 42.33
CA TYR A 2 49.03 -58.21 43.19
C TYR A 2 49.88 -57.08 42.57
N GLY A 3 49.90 -55.86 43.09
CA GLY A 3 49.81 -55.48 44.49
C GLY A 3 51.21 -55.22 45.02
N GLU A 4 51.38 -54.02 45.60
CA GLU A 4 52.37 -53.63 46.60
C GLU A 4 53.85 -53.74 46.20
N SER A 5 54.70 -52.77 46.50
CA SER A 5 55.15 -52.39 47.84
C SER A 5 56.20 -51.28 47.63
N ASN A 6 56.15 -50.17 48.38
CA ASN A 6 57.00 -49.86 49.55
C ASN A 6 58.50 -49.81 49.20
N GLU A 7 59.39 -49.01 49.77
CA GLU A 7 59.56 -48.21 50.99
C GLU A 7 60.86 -47.41 50.66
N GLU A 8 61.26 -46.28 51.22
CA GLU A 8 61.58 -45.96 52.63
C GLU A 8 62.25 -44.56 52.57
N ALA A 9 61.83 -43.61 53.42
CA ALA A 9 62.60 -43.09 54.58
C ALA A 9 63.63 -42.00 54.19
N GLU A 10 63.78 -40.86 54.87
CA GLU A 10 63.85 -40.62 56.32
C GLU A 10 63.53 -39.12 56.59
N THR A 11 62.53 -38.75 57.40
CA THR A 11 62.52 -38.54 58.87
C THR A 11 63.25 -37.28 59.36
N GLN A 12 62.50 -36.29 59.86
CA GLN A 12 62.52 -35.80 61.27
C GLN A 12 61.67 -34.52 61.38
N SER A 13 60.52 -34.60 62.05
CA SER A 13 60.30 -34.31 63.50
C SER A 13 60.28 -32.80 63.72
N ASP A 14 59.34 -32.14 64.37
CA ASP A 14 58.32 -32.36 65.41
C ASP A 14 57.74 -30.93 65.57
N ASP A 15 56.59 -30.58 66.13
CA ASP A 15 55.60 -31.21 66.98
C ASP A 15 54.40 -30.24 67.00
N GLN A 16 53.21 -30.77 67.33
CA GLN A 16 52.13 -30.18 68.13
C GLN A 16 51.63 -28.73 67.86
N SER A 17 50.35 -28.39 68.00
CA SER A 17 49.12 -29.05 68.41
C SER A 17 48.09 -27.93 68.57
N SER A 18 46.81 -28.30 68.44
CA SER A 18 45.70 -27.70 69.16
C SER A 18 45.10 -26.39 68.64
N GLY A 19 43.76 -26.35 68.68
CA GLY A 19 43.00 -25.12 68.67
C GLY A 19 42.29 -24.82 67.35
N LYS A 20 41.31 -25.65 66.97
CA LYS A 20 40.23 -25.18 66.10
C LYS A 20 39.31 -24.31 66.96
N GLU A 21 39.77 -23.10 67.27
CA GLU A 21 38.94 -22.06 67.85
C GLU A 21 38.07 -21.48 66.74
N THR A 22 36.79 -21.33 67.06
CA THR A 22 35.79 -20.63 66.28
C THR A 22 36.21 -19.16 66.17
N GLU A 23 36.99 -18.81 65.14
CA GLU A 23 37.32 -17.42 64.84
C GLU A 23 36.05 -16.73 64.34
N CYS A 24 35.40 -16.00 65.24
CA CYS A 24 34.46 -14.96 64.90
C CYS A 24 35.16 -14.01 63.92
N ASP A 25 34.59 -13.82 62.72
CA ASP A 25 35.03 -12.76 61.79
C ASP A 25 35.09 -11.42 62.56
N GLU A 26 36.28 -10.99 62.95
CA GLU A 26 36.54 -9.67 63.51
C GLU A 26 36.20 -8.63 62.43
N PRO A 27 35.32 -7.65 62.69
CA PRO A 27 35.02 -6.63 61.71
C PRO A 27 36.28 -5.82 61.43
N LEU A 28 36.80 -5.91 60.20
CA LEU A 28 37.92 -5.10 59.69
C LEU A 28 37.82 -3.65 60.20
N PRO A 29 38.92 -3.03 60.67
CA PRO A 29 38.86 -1.69 61.25
C PRO A 29 38.26 -0.72 60.22
N ALA A 30 37.23 0.02 60.63
CA ALA A 30 36.36 0.84 59.76
C ALA A 30 37.09 1.92 58.92
N SER A 31 38.40 2.12 59.13
CA SER A 31 39.29 2.94 58.32
C SER A 31 39.80 2.20 57.06
N GLN A 32 40.12 0.91 57.17
CA GLN A 32 40.69 0.08 56.12
C GLN A 32 39.62 -0.33 55.09
N ASP A 33 38.40 -0.66 55.54
CA ASP A 33 37.24 -0.86 54.65
C ASP A 33 36.89 0.41 53.87
N ARG A 34 36.95 1.59 54.52
CA ARG A 34 36.72 2.89 53.85
C ARG A 34 37.77 3.20 52.79
N GLN A 35 39.04 2.88 53.04
CA GLN A 35 40.12 3.12 52.10
C GLN A 35 40.05 2.17 50.89
N ASN A 36 39.75 0.89 51.12
CA ASN A 36 39.53 -0.10 50.07
C ASN A 36 38.32 0.26 49.21
N ARG A 37 37.21 0.68 49.82
CA ARG A 37 36.00 1.13 49.11
C ARG A 37 36.26 2.37 48.25
N ARG A 38 37.08 3.33 48.72
CA ARG A 38 37.51 4.50 47.93
C ARG A 38 38.40 4.10 46.74
N ALA A 39 39.36 3.19 46.95
CA ALA A 39 40.24 2.72 45.88
C ALA A 39 39.45 1.96 44.79
N GLN A 40 38.51 1.10 45.21
CA GLN A 40 37.59 0.41 44.31
C GLN A 40 36.71 1.41 43.55
N LEU A 41 36.13 2.40 44.21
CA LEU A 41 35.32 3.44 43.56
C LEU A 41 36.12 4.21 42.50
N VAL A 42 37.35 4.63 42.82
CA VAL A 42 38.23 5.33 41.88
C VAL A 42 38.60 4.45 40.69
N SER A 43 38.87 3.16 40.91
CA SER A 43 39.14 2.20 39.84
C SER A 43 37.93 2.03 38.92
N SER A 44 36.73 1.84 39.49
CA SER A 44 35.48 1.72 38.74
C SER A 44 35.16 2.99 37.94
N ILE A 45 35.37 4.17 38.52
CA ILE A 45 35.19 5.45 37.81
C ILE A 45 36.18 5.57 36.65
N LYS A 46 37.46 5.22 36.84
CA LYS A 46 38.47 5.24 35.77
C LYS A 46 38.11 4.28 34.64
N SER A 47 37.71 3.05 34.95
CA SER A 47 37.26 2.06 33.96
C SER A 47 36.00 2.53 33.23
N PHE A 48 35.05 3.12 33.94
CA PHE A 48 33.84 3.67 33.35
C PHE A 48 34.14 4.82 32.38
N ILE A 49 35.00 5.78 32.79
CA ILE A 49 35.42 6.89 31.92
C ILE A 49 36.17 6.36 30.70
N PHE A 50 37.02 5.35 30.86
CA PHE A 50 37.74 4.74 29.74
C PHE A 50 36.79 4.04 28.76
N ILE A 51 35.86 3.22 29.25
CA ILE A 51 34.88 2.52 28.41
C ILE A 51 33.96 3.53 27.71
N LEU A 52 33.45 4.52 28.44
CA LEU A 52 32.57 5.54 27.87
C LEU A 52 33.31 6.42 26.85
N GLY A 53 34.55 6.83 27.16
CA GLY A 53 35.37 7.63 26.26
C GLY A 53 35.72 6.88 24.96
N THR A 54 36.15 5.63 25.07
CA THR A 54 36.42 4.78 23.89
C THR A 54 35.16 4.52 23.08
N ALA A 55 34.01 4.26 23.72
CA ALA A 55 32.73 4.10 23.05
C ALA A 55 32.29 5.37 22.29
N ILE A 56 32.50 6.56 22.87
CA ILE A 56 32.21 7.84 22.21
C ILE A 56 33.11 8.03 20.99
N ILE A 57 34.43 7.80 21.12
CA ILE A 57 35.38 7.95 20.01
C ILE A 57 35.02 7.00 18.87
N VAL A 58 34.74 5.72 19.17
CA VAL A 58 34.31 4.73 18.18
C VAL A 58 32.99 5.15 17.53
N SER A 59 32.03 5.65 18.31
CA SER A 59 30.73 6.11 17.78
C SER A 59 30.89 7.31 16.84
N VAL A 60 31.76 8.28 17.19
CA VAL A 60 32.06 9.44 16.34
C VAL A 60 32.78 9.01 15.08
N ALA A 61 33.81 8.16 15.19
CA ALA A 61 34.54 7.62 14.04
C ALA A 61 33.62 6.81 13.12
N PHE A 62 32.75 5.97 13.68
CA PHE A 62 31.75 5.22 12.94
C PHE A 62 30.76 6.15 12.23
N ARG A 63 30.20 7.15 12.93
CA ARG A 63 29.30 8.14 12.31
C ARG A 63 29.97 8.87 11.15
N ASN A 64 31.21 9.32 11.32
CA ASN A 64 31.95 10.04 10.28
C ASN A 64 32.27 9.17 9.07
N THR A 65 32.67 7.92 9.30
CA THR A 65 32.92 6.95 8.23
C THR A 65 31.61 6.64 7.49
N LEU A 66 30.53 6.40 8.23
CA LEU A 66 29.22 6.13 7.65
C LEU A 66 28.70 7.31 6.83
N THR A 67 28.77 8.54 7.34
CA THR A 67 28.36 9.73 6.60
C THR A 67 29.21 9.95 5.35
N TRP A 68 30.52 9.73 5.43
CA TRP A 68 31.41 9.82 4.26
C TRP A 68 31.04 8.81 3.17
N HIS A 69 30.84 7.53 3.54
CA HIS A 69 30.43 6.50 2.57
C HIS A 69 29.06 6.79 1.98
N LEU A 70 28.09 7.21 2.79
CA LEU A 70 26.75 7.60 2.31
C LEU A 70 26.82 8.79 1.36
N GLN A 71 27.59 9.83 1.69
CA GLN A 71 27.80 10.98 0.81
C GLN A 71 28.47 10.59 -0.50
N ARG A 72 29.49 9.73 -0.46
CA ARG A 72 30.18 9.25 -1.66
C ARG A 72 29.25 8.43 -2.55
N PHE A 73 28.49 7.52 -1.95
CA PHE A 73 27.53 6.67 -2.66
C PHE A 73 26.38 7.48 -3.26
N TRP A 74 25.77 8.39 -2.49
CA TRP A 74 24.71 9.28 -2.97
C TRP A 74 25.20 10.30 -3.99
N GLY A 75 26.39 10.86 -3.83
CA GLY A 75 26.99 11.73 -4.84
C GLY A 75 27.26 10.99 -6.16
N ALA A 76 27.82 9.78 -6.10
CA ALA A 76 28.06 8.95 -7.29
C ALA A 76 26.74 8.52 -7.96
N SER A 77 25.75 8.10 -7.18
CA SER A 77 24.42 7.75 -7.66
C SER A 77 23.73 8.95 -8.33
N GLY A 78 23.75 10.12 -7.69
CA GLY A 78 23.20 11.36 -8.23
C GLY A 78 23.81 11.73 -9.58
N ASN A 79 25.15 11.71 -9.67
CA ASN A 79 25.84 11.98 -10.94
C ASN A 79 25.52 10.96 -12.03
N PHE A 80 25.35 9.68 -11.67
CA PHE A 80 24.97 8.65 -12.62
C PHE A 80 23.57 8.88 -13.19
N TRP A 81 22.60 9.19 -12.32
CA TRP A 81 21.21 9.46 -12.72
C TRP A 81 21.11 10.76 -13.52
N GLN A 82 21.82 11.81 -13.10
CA GLN A 82 21.92 13.06 -13.85
C GLN A 82 22.46 12.79 -15.25
N GLY A 83 23.56 12.02 -15.37
CA GLY A 83 24.10 11.66 -16.69
C GLY A 83 23.19 10.78 -17.55
N GLN A 84 22.24 10.03 -16.97
CA GLN A 84 21.20 9.36 -17.77
C GLN A 84 20.12 10.35 -18.21
N TRP A 85 19.76 11.27 -17.33
CA TRP A 85 18.78 12.30 -17.60
C TRP A 85 19.27 13.29 -18.67
N ASP A 86 20.54 13.68 -18.66
CA ASP A 86 21.16 14.53 -19.70
C ASP A 86 21.03 13.88 -21.09
N LYS A 87 21.16 12.54 -21.17
CA LYS A 87 20.95 11.81 -22.43
C LYS A 87 19.50 11.90 -22.89
N VAL A 88 18.55 11.72 -21.96
CA VAL A 88 17.12 11.85 -22.26
C VAL A 88 16.82 13.27 -22.76
N GLU A 89 17.30 14.29 -22.04
CA GLU A 89 17.11 15.68 -22.43
C GLU A 89 17.73 15.99 -23.81
N SER A 90 18.90 15.43 -24.10
CA SER A 90 19.56 15.59 -25.41
C SER A 90 18.74 15.04 -26.58
N ILE A 91 17.89 14.02 -26.37
CA ILE A 91 16.98 13.49 -27.40
C ILE A 91 15.93 14.55 -27.79
N PHE A 92 15.47 15.34 -26.83
CA PHE A 92 14.47 16.38 -27.04
C PHE A 92 15.08 17.74 -27.41
N GLY A 93 16.40 17.89 -27.36
CA GLY A 93 17.10 19.12 -27.74
C GLY A 93 16.67 20.35 -26.92
N GLY A 94 16.23 20.16 -25.68
CA GLY A 94 15.69 21.22 -24.82
C GLY A 94 14.28 21.70 -25.19
N ASP A 95 13.58 21.05 -26.12
CA ASP A 95 12.18 21.34 -26.41
C ASP A 95 11.28 20.83 -25.27
N LYS A 96 10.86 21.78 -24.44
CA LYS A 96 10.01 21.56 -23.26
C LYS A 96 8.65 20.97 -23.63
N PHE A 97 8.06 21.43 -24.74
CA PHE A 97 6.77 20.92 -25.20
C PHE A 97 6.91 19.48 -25.67
N ALA A 98 7.93 19.18 -26.48
CA ALA A 98 8.16 17.83 -26.95
C ALA A 98 8.45 16.86 -25.81
N MET A 99 9.29 17.25 -24.85
CA MET A 99 9.59 16.45 -23.67
C MET A 99 8.33 16.26 -22.79
N GLY A 100 7.63 17.35 -22.48
CA GLY A 100 6.48 17.33 -21.58
C GLY A 100 5.26 16.60 -22.14
N VAL A 101 4.99 16.70 -23.45
CA VAL A 101 3.82 16.07 -24.09
C VAL A 101 4.20 14.73 -24.71
N TYR A 102 5.11 14.71 -25.68
CA TYR A 102 5.43 13.48 -26.41
C TYR A 102 6.29 12.52 -25.58
N GLY A 103 7.26 13.04 -24.81
CA GLY A 103 8.05 12.21 -23.90
C GLY A 103 7.18 11.51 -22.86
N THR A 104 6.31 12.27 -22.17
CA THR A 104 5.34 11.71 -21.22
C THR A 104 4.42 10.68 -21.87
N PHE A 105 3.88 10.99 -23.06
CA PHE A 105 3.03 10.05 -23.81
C PHE A 105 3.78 8.76 -24.14
N VAL A 106 4.99 8.84 -24.68
CA VAL A 106 5.79 7.67 -25.07
C VAL A 106 6.13 6.80 -23.86
N VAL A 107 6.55 7.39 -22.74
CA VAL A 107 6.86 6.62 -21.52
C VAL A 107 5.61 5.90 -21.02
N ALA A 108 4.49 6.61 -20.85
CA ALA A 108 3.24 6.02 -20.40
C ALA A 108 2.74 4.93 -21.35
N PHE A 109 2.81 5.18 -22.65
CA PHE A 109 2.41 4.25 -23.70
C PHE A 109 3.26 2.97 -23.66
N LEU A 110 4.59 3.10 -23.61
CA LEU A 110 5.49 1.95 -23.59
C LEU A 110 5.29 1.10 -22.33
N VAL A 111 5.22 1.72 -21.15
CA VAL A 111 4.99 0.98 -19.90
C VAL A 111 3.67 0.21 -19.99
N TYR A 112 2.61 0.88 -20.44
CA TYR A 112 1.29 0.26 -20.57
C TYR A 112 1.30 -0.94 -21.54
N TRP A 113 1.80 -0.75 -22.77
CA TRP A 113 1.73 -1.77 -23.81
C TRP A 113 2.74 -2.90 -23.64
N VAL A 114 3.94 -2.61 -23.12
CA VAL A 114 4.93 -3.66 -22.86
C VAL A 114 4.44 -4.55 -21.71
N VAL A 115 4.10 -3.96 -20.56
CA VAL A 115 3.70 -4.74 -19.38
C VAL A 115 2.32 -5.35 -19.57
N GLY A 116 1.34 -4.55 -19.99
CA GLY A 116 -0.02 -5.03 -20.27
C GLY A 116 -0.05 -6.04 -21.41
N GLY A 117 0.78 -5.87 -22.44
CA GLY A 117 0.93 -6.83 -23.54
C GLY A 117 1.49 -8.17 -23.08
N LEU A 118 2.55 -8.17 -22.25
CA LEU A 118 3.10 -9.40 -21.67
C LEU A 118 2.04 -10.16 -20.87
N TYR A 119 1.23 -9.47 -20.06
CA TYR A 119 0.14 -10.10 -19.31
C TYR A 119 -0.99 -10.60 -20.22
N THR A 120 -1.32 -9.85 -21.26
CA THR A 120 -2.35 -10.24 -22.23
C THR A 120 -1.94 -11.48 -23.02
N ILE A 121 -0.65 -11.66 -23.33
CA ILE A 121 -0.14 -12.88 -23.95
C ILE A 121 -0.39 -14.09 -23.04
N VAL A 122 -0.16 -13.95 -21.73
CA VAL A 122 -0.48 -15.00 -20.76
C VAL A 122 -1.96 -15.33 -20.83
N ASP A 123 -2.85 -14.32 -20.78
CA ASP A 123 -4.32 -14.46 -20.82
C ASP A 123 -4.89 -15.00 -22.15
N LEU A 124 -4.19 -14.80 -23.26
CA LEU A 124 -4.56 -15.35 -24.57
C LEU A 124 -4.08 -16.80 -24.74
N THR A 125 -2.90 -17.13 -24.22
CA THR A 125 -2.24 -18.43 -24.48
C THR A 125 -2.51 -19.49 -23.41
N GLY A 126 -2.80 -19.09 -22.17
CA GLY A 126 -2.95 -20.05 -21.06
C GLY A 126 -1.66 -20.54 -20.48
N ARG A 127 -0.54 -19.87 -20.80
CA ARG A 127 0.79 -20.35 -20.44
C ARG A 127 1.66 -19.21 -19.93
N PRO A 128 2.56 -19.49 -18.98
CA PRO A 128 2.72 -20.76 -18.26
C PRO A 128 1.62 -21.02 -17.23
N ILE A 129 1.24 -22.29 -17.06
CA ILE A 129 0.15 -22.73 -16.16
C ILE A 129 0.41 -22.33 -14.70
N CYS A 130 1.68 -22.17 -14.30
CA CYS A 130 2.03 -21.71 -12.96
C CYS A 130 1.46 -20.32 -12.63
N LEU A 131 1.35 -19.41 -13.61
CA LEU A 131 0.81 -18.07 -13.41
C LEU A 131 -0.72 -18.06 -13.31
N LEU A 132 -1.40 -19.02 -13.95
CA LEU A 132 -2.86 -19.14 -13.87
C LEU A 132 -3.35 -19.57 -12.48
N ARG A 133 -2.50 -20.24 -11.68
CA ARG A 133 -2.83 -20.65 -10.31
C ARG A 133 -3.06 -19.47 -9.35
N TYR A 134 -2.62 -18.28 -9.75
CA TYR A 134 -2.77 -17.06 -8.97
C TYR A 134 -4.01 -16.27 -9.40
N LYS A 135 -4.86 -16.80 -10.28
CA LYS A 135 -6.02 -16.07 -10.79
C LYS A 135 -7.18 -16.19 -9.82
N ILE A 136 -7.59 -15.05 -9.25
CA ILE A 136 -8.71 -14.94 -8.29
C ILE A 136 -10.08 -15.13 -8.97
N GLN A 137 -10.16 -14.96 -10.29
CA GLN A 137 -11.42 -14.94 -11.03
C GLN A 137 -11.92 -16.37 -11.34
N ASP A 138 -12.77 -16.92 -10.46
CA ASP A 138 -13.23 -18.32 -10.51
C ASP A 138 -14.11 -18.68 -11.73
N ASN A 139 -14.72 -17.69 -12.41
CA ASN A 139 -15.71 -17.90 -13.49
C ASN A 139 -15.31 -17.31 -14.84
N ALA A 140 -14.02 -17.03 -15.07
CA ALA A 140 -13.56 -16.41 -16.30
C ALA A 140 -13.54 -17.40 -17.47
N PRO A 141 -14.24 -17.15 -18.60
CA PRO A 141 -14.10 -17.97 -19.80
C PRO A 141 -12.67 -17.83 -20.34
N TYR A 142 -11.95 -18.95 -20.37
CA TYR A 142 -10.54 -19.00 -20.68
C TYR A 142 -10.24 -20.03 -21.79
N PRO A 143 -9.39 -19.72 -22.79
CA PRO A 143 -8.71 -18.45 -23.05
C PRO A 143 -9.65 -17.33 -23.53
N VAL A 144 -9.19 -16.08 -23.42
CA VAL A 144 -9.98 -14.92 -23.87
C VAL A 144 -10.08 -14.91 -25.40
N GLU A 145 -11.27 -14.60 -25.91
CA GLU A 145 -11.53 -14.51 -27.34
C GLU A 145 -10.77 -13.33 -27.99
N TYR A 146 -9.98 -13.61 -29.03
CA TYR A 146 -9.17 -12.61 -29.75
C TYR A 146 -9.99 -11.42 -30.28
N GLY A 147 -11.21 -11.67 -30.77
CA GLY A 147 -12.08 -10.61 -31.29
C GLY A 147 -12.42 -9.54 -30.24
N LYS A 148 -12.65 -9.97 -28.98
CA LYS A 148 -12.91 -9.05 -27.86
C LYS A 148 -11.67 -8.26 -27.48
N VAL A 149 -10.49 -8.88 -27.55
CA VAL A 149 -9.21 -8.18 -27.30
C VAL A 149 -8.95 -7.11 -28.35
N LEU A 150 -9.23 -7.38 -29.63
CA LEU A 150 -9.08 -6.36 -30.69
C LEU A 150 -9.99 -5.14 -30.47
N GLN A 151 -11.23 -5.36 -30.00
CA GLN A 151 -12.13 -4.27 -29.64
C GLN A 151 -11.58 -3.44 -28.48
N VAL A 152 -11.03 -4.09 -27.45
CA VAL A 152 -10.38 -3.41 -26.32
C VAL A 152 -9.19 -2.60 -26.80
N VAL A 153 -8.31 -3.20 -27.60
CA VAL A 153 -7.12 -2.53 -28.18
C VAL A 153 -7.53 -1.28 -28.95
N GLY A 154 -8.55 -1.37 -29.81
CA GLY A 154 -9.06 -0.21 -30.55
C GLY A 154 -9.55 0.91 -29.65
N GLN A 155 -10.33 0.59 -28.60
CA GLN A 155 -10.81 1.59 -27.65
C GLN A 155 -9.69 2.20 -26.81
N VAL A 156 -8.73 1.39 -26.37
CA VAL A 156 -7.58 1.85 -25.57
C VAL A 156 -6.69 2.78 -26.39
N LEU A 157 -6.40 2.43 -27.65
CA LEU A 157 -5.64 3.29 -28.56
C LEU A 157 -6.38 4.61 -28.82
N PHE A 158 -7.70 4.57 -29.01
CA PHE A 158 -8.51 5.79 -29.12
C PHE A 158 -8.40 6.65 -27.85
N ASN A 159 -8.53 6.06 -26.67
CA ASN A 159 -8.41 6.77 -25.39
C ASN A 159 -7.00 7.38 -25.24
N GLN A 160 -5.93 6.65 -25.54
CA GLN A 160 -4.56 7.16 -25.40
C GLN A 160 -4.23 8.25 -26.42
N ILE A 161 -4.59 8.06 -27.69
CA ILE A 161 -4.17 8.96 -28.79
C ILE A 161 -5.15 10.12 -28.92
N ALA A 162 -6.43 9.84 -29.13
CA ALA A 162 -7.42 10.88 -29.44
C ALA A 162 -7.87 11.69 -28.21
N VAL A 163 -7.77 11.10 -27.00
CA VAL A 163 -8.14 11.78 -25.74
C VAL A 163 -6.90 12.16 -24.94
N GLY A 164 -5.94 11.24 -24.80
CA GLY A 164 -4.74 11.43 -23.99
C GLY A 164 -3.81 12.51 -24.54
N LEU A 165 -3.55 12.59 -25.85
CA LEU A 165 -2.67 13.63 -26.40
C LEU A 165 -3.25 15.05 -26.23
N PRO A 166 -4.51 15.35 -26.59
CA PRO A 166 -5.09 16.67 -26.31
C PRO A 166 -5.10 17.02 -24.82
N PHE A 167 -5.40 16.04 -23.95
CA PHE A 167 -5.29 16.23 -22.51
C PHE A 167 -3.85 16.55 -22.09
N GLY A 168 -2.85 15.85 -22.64
CA GLY A 168 -1.43 16.10 -22.37
C GLY A 168 -0.99 17.51 -22.76
N VAL A 169 -1.46 18.03 -23.90
CA VAL A 169 -1.20 19.42 -24.31
C VAL A 169 -1.80 20.43 -23.32
N LEU A 170 -3.03 20.18 -22.86
CA LEU A 170 -3.67 21.01 -21.84
C LEU A 170 -2.93 20.94 -20.51
N ALA A 171 -2.58 19.74 -20.05
CA ALA A 171 -1.84 19.51 -18.81
C ALA A 171 -0.47 20.18 -18.83
N HIS A 172 0.25 20.09 -19.96
CA HIS A 172 1.52 20.79 -20.16
C HIS A 172 1.33 22.32 -20.07
N SER A 173 0.28 22.86 -20.68
CA SER A 173 -0.02 24.29 -20.59
C SER A 173 -0.30 24.73 -19.14
N LEU A 174 -0.99 23.90 -18.35
CA LEU A 174 -1.23 24.14 -16.93
C LEU A 174 0.06 24.05 -16.10
N LEU A 175 0.95 23.11 -16.41
CA LEU A 175 2.27 23.00 -15.77
C LEU A 175 3.12 24.23 -16.07
N CYS A 176 3.17 24.68 -17.32
CA CYS A 176 3.85 25.92 -17.70
C CYS A 176 3.30 27.13 -16.94
N TRP A 177 1.96 27.24 -16.84
CA TRP A 177 1.31 28.31 -16.09
C TRP A 177 1.64 28.26 -14.58
N ARG A 178 1.72 27.07 -14.01
CA ARG A 178 2.08 26.85 -12.59
C ARG A 178 3.53 27.21 -12.29
N GLY A 179 4.41 27.20 -13.30
CA GLY A 179 5.84 27.49 -13.19
C GLY A 179 6.68 26.28 -12.83
N TYR A 180 6.51 25.16 -13.53
CA TYR A 180 7.36 23.96 -13.32
C TYR A 180 8.80 24.20 -13.80
N ASP A 181 9.76 23.58 -13.11
CA ASP A 181 11.19 23.70 -13.41
C ASP A 181 11.58 22.84 -14.62
N ASN A 182 12.40 23.41 -15.50
CA ASN A 182 12.61 23.01 -16.88
C ASN A 182 13.64 21.90 -17.07
N GLY A 183 13.71 20.97 -16.13
CA GLY A 183 14.21 19.65 -16.50
C GLY A 183 15.70 19.53 -16.72
N HIS A 184 16.55 20.48 -16.32
CA HIS A 184 18.00 20.27 -16.46
C HIS A 184 18.54 19.47 -15.27
N GLU A 185 18.38 19.99 -14.05
CA GLU A 185 18.87 19.31 -12.85
C GLU A 185 17.80 18.41 -12.24
N LEU A 186 18.17 17.15 -11.98
CA LEU A 186 17.29 16.23 -11.31
C LEU A 186 16.98 16.71 -9.88
N PRO A 187 15.73 16.57 -9.42
CA PRO A 187 15.38 16.87 -8.04
C PRO A 187 16.12 15.94 -7.08
N THR A 188 16.38 16.44 -5.87
CA THR A 188 17.00 15.63 -4.83
C THR A 188 16.15 14.40 -4.49
N PHE A 189 16.80 13.31 -4.10
CA PHE A 189 16.11 12.05 -3.77
C PHE A 189 14.99 12.22 -2.72
N HIS A 190 15.24 13.01 -1.68
CA HIS A 190 14.23 13.27 -0.64
C HIS A 190 13.04 14.06 -1.17
N TRP A 191 13.29 14.99 -2.10
CA TRP A 191 12.22 15.74 -2.76
C TRP A 191 11.36 14.84 -3.64
N VAL A 192 11.97 13.93 -4.41
CA VAL A 192 11.24 12.93 -5.20
C VAL A 192 10.33 12.07 -4.32
N ILE A 193 10.80 11.59 -3.16
CA ILE A 193 9.96 10.82 -2.23
C ILE A 193 8.77 11.65 -1.74
N PHE A 194 9.01 12.92 -1.40
CA PHE A 194 7.95 13.83 -0.96
C PHE A 194 6.91 14.05 -2.06
N GLU A 195 7.34 14.37 -3.29
CA GLU A 195 6.46 14.53 -4.46
C GLU A 195 5.65 13.26 -4.71
N LEU A 196 6.27 12.07 -4.71
CA LEU A 196 5.57 10.80 -4.88
C LEU A 196 4.52 10.57 -3.79
N THR A 197 4.82 10.90 -2.54
CA THR A 197 3.86 10.79 -1.44
C THR A 197 2.65 11.68 -1.69
N VAL A 198 2.86 12.93 -2.11
CA VAL A 198 1.77 13.85 -2.44
C VAL A 198 0.98 13.34 -3.65
N HIS A 199 1.65 12.84 -4.69
CA HIS A 199 0.98 12.31 -5.88
C HIS A 199 0.06 11.14 -5.53
N ILE A 200 0.51 10.19 -4.71
CA ILE A 200 -0.30 9.05 -4.24
C ILE A 200 -1.55 9.55 -3.53
N LEU A 201 -1.41 10.46 -2.55
CA LEU A 201 -2.54 10.96 -1.78
C LEU A 201 -3.56 11.68 -2.67
N ILE A 202 -3.10 12.50 -3.61
CA ILE A 202 -3.97 13.24 -4.53
C ILE A 202 -4.66 12.28 -5.52
N GLU A 203 -3.95 11.29 -6.05
CA GLU A 203 -4.53 10.28 -6.93
C GLU A 203 -5.59 9.46 -6.20
N GLU A 204 -5.32 8.97 -4.99
CA GLU A 204 -6.26 8.17 -4.20
C GLU A 204 -7.56 8.94 -3.93
N VAL A 205 -7.44 10.19 -3.49
CA VAL A 205 -8.60 11.07 -3.24
C VAL A 205 -9.34 11.36 -4.56
N GLY A 206 -8.61 11.77 -5.59
CA GLY A 206 -9.18 12.14 -6.89
C GLY A 206 -9.92 10.98 -7.54
N PHE A 207 -9.30 9.80 -7.56
CA PHE A 207 -9.88 8.57 -8.09
C PHE A 207 -11.09 8.12 -7.28
N TYR A 208 -11.02 8.15 -5.94
CA TYR A 208 -12.17 7.77 -5.10
C TYR A 208 -13.42 8.59 -5.42
N TYR A 209 -13.28 9.91 -5.47
CA TYR A 209 -14.43 10.79 -5.71
C TYR A 209 -14.91 10.73 -7.17
N SER A 210 -14.01 10.68 -8.15
CA SER A 210 -14.40 10.56 -9.55
C SER A 210 -15.12 9.23 -9.82
N HIS A 211 -14.59 8.13 -9.30
CA HIS A 211 -15.21 6.82 -9.40
C HIS A 211 -16.59 6.79 -8.71
N ARG A 212 -16.71 7.33 -7.50
CA ARG A 212 -18.00 7.43 -6.80
C ARG A 212 -19.03 8.25 -7.59
N LEU A 213 -18.59 9.34 -8.23
CA LEU A 213 -19.45 10.15 -9.09
C LEU A 213 -19.90 9.37 -10.33
N LEU A 214 -19.00 8.63 -10.97
CA LEU A 214 -19.30 7.82 -12.15
C LEU A 214 -20.30 6.70 -11.86
N HIS A 215 -20.32 6.18 -10.63
CA HIS A 215 -21.34 5.21 -10.15
C HIS A 215 -22.71 5.83 -9.86
N HIS A 216 -22.84 7.15 -9.89
CA HIS A 216 -24.15 7.77 -9.71
C HIS A 216 -25.12 7.29 -10.81
N PRO A 217 -26.37 6.87 -10.49
CA PRO A 217 -27.27 6.18 -11.43
C PRO A 217 -27.52 6.88 -12.77
N ARG A 218 -27.46 8.22 -12.78
CA ARG A 218 -27.62 9.05 -13.99
C ARG A 218 -26.40 9.01 -14.92
N ILE A 219 -25.21 8.87 -14.35
CA ILE A 219 -23.92 8.89 -15.07
C ILE A 219 -23.53 7.47 -15.48
N TYR A 220 -23.70 6.51 -14.55
CA TYR A 220 -23.31 5.11 -14.73
C TYR A 220 -23.78 4.53 -16.05
N LYS A 221 -25.08 4.65 -16.35
CA LYS A 221 -25.70 4.04 -17.54
C LYS A 221 -25.06 4.49 -18.87
N HIS A 222 -24.50 5.71 -18.90
CA HIS A 222 -24.00 6.34 -20.12
C HIS A 222 -22.47 6.30 -20.23
N ILE A 223 -21.77 6.36 -19.10
CA ILE A 223 -20.32 6.53 -19.07
C ILE A 223 -19.66 5.28 -18.47
N HIS A 224 -19.98 4.96 -17.22
CA HIS A 224 -19.25 3.95 -16.46
C HIS A 224 -19.65 2.51 -16.78
N LYS A 225 -20.83 2.28 -17.36
CA LYS A 225 -21.31 0.94 -17.72
C LYS A 225 -20.33 0.21 -18.65
N LYS A 226 -19.67 0.93 -19.56
CA LYS A 226 -18.68 0.37 -20.49
C LYS A 226 -17.49 -0.25 -19.77
N HIS A 227 -17.00 0.42 -18.73
CA HIS A 227 -15.89 -0.08 -17.91
C HIS A 227 -16.25 -1.41 -17.20
N HIS A 228 -17.51 -1.57 -16.81
CA HIS A 228 -18.03 -2.78 -16.17
C HIS A 228 -18.49 -3.88 -17.15
N GLU A 229 -18.23 -3.75 -18.46
CA GLU A 229 -18.54 -4.80 -19.44
C GLU A 229 -17.70 -6.07 -19.23
N TRP A 230 -16.49 -5.91 -18.68
CA TRP A 230 -15.56 -6.99 -18.40
C TRP A 230 -15.68 -7.44 -16.94
N THR A 231 -16.46 -8.49 -16.70
CA THR A 231 -16.60 -9.11 -15.37
C THR A 231 -15.33 -9.82 -14.90
N SER A 232 -14.50 -10.26 -15.85
CA SER A 232 -13.15 -10.78 -15.63
C SER A 232 -12.17 -9.89 -16.41
N PRO A 233 -11.79 -8.73 -15.84
CA PRO A 233 -10.83 -7.84 -16.48
C PRO A 233 -9.46 -8.52 -16.57
N ILE A 234 -8.78 -8.24 -17.68
CA ILE A 234 -7.38 -8.59 -17.94
C ILE A 234 -6.55 -7.30 -18.01
N ALA A 235 -5.22 -7.39 -17.97
CA ALA A 235 -4.34 -6.22 -17.91
C ALA A 235 -4.66 -5.15 -18.99
N ILE A 236 -4.88 -5.56 -20.25
CA ILE A 236 -5.18 -4.61 -21.33
C ILE A 236 -6.56 -3.93 -21.21
N THR A 237 -7.44 -4.41 -20.33
CA THR A 237 -8.72 -3.73 -20.06
C THR A 237 -8.59 -2.60 -19.04
N ALA A 238 -7.40 -2.40 -18.44
CA ALA A 238 -7.16 -1.39 -17.40
C ALA A 238 -7.67 0.02 -17.75
N VAL A 239 -7.55 0.43 -19.02
CA VAL A 239 -8.05 1.74 -19.50
C VAL A 239 -9.14 1.59 -20.57
N TYR A 240 -9.75 0.42 -20.66
CA TYR A 240 -10.95 0.18 -21.45
C TYR A 240 -12.15 0.83 -20.75
N CYS A 241 -12.52 2.02 -21.20
CA CYS A 241 -13.59 2.80 -20.61
C CYS A 241 -14.11 3.83 -21.63
N HIS A 242 -15.19 4.53 -21.25
CA HIS A 242 -15.69 5.65 -22.02
C HIS A 242 -14.67 6.82 -22.02
N PRO A 243 -14.49 7.58 -23.12
CA PRO A 243 -13.53 8.68 -23.20
C PRO A 243 -13.60 9.69 -22.05
N VAL A 244 -14.81 10.03 -21.61
CA VAL A 244 -15.02 10.94 -20.47
C VAL A 244 -14.51 10.34 -19.16
N GLU A 245 -14.77 9.06 -18.92
CA GLU A 245 -14.21 8.35 -17.75
C GLU A 245 -12.68 8.27 -17.85
N HIS A 246 -12.13 8.08 -19.04
CA HIS A 246 -10.68 8.11 -19.23
C HIS A 246 -10.08 9.44 -18.75
N VAL A 247 -10.70 10.58 -19.10
CA VAL A 247 -10.26 11.89 -18.60
C VAL A 247 -10.37 11.99 -17.08
N PHE A 248 -11.53 11.70 -16.49
CA PHE A 248 -11.79 12.00 -15.08
C PHE A 248 -11.24 10.97 -14.08
N SER A 249 -11.01 9.74 -14.50
CA SER A 249 -10.50 8.68 -13.63
C SER A 249 -9.05 8.32 -13.92
N ASN A 250 -8.67 8.25 -15.21
CA ASN A 250 -7.37 7.70 -15.59
C ASN A 250 -6.31 8.76 -15.91
N LEU A 251 -6.71 9.97 -16.29
CA LEU A 251 -5.78 11.05 -16.64
C LEU A 251 -5.72 12.13 -15.55
N LEU A 252 -6.87 12.64 -15.14
CA LEU A 252 -6.94 13.79 -14.24
C LEU A 252 -6.39 13.50 -12.84
N PRO A 253 -6.78 12.42 -12.12
CA PRO A 253 -6.26 12.15 -10.77
C PRO A 253 -4.73 11.99 -10.70
N PRO A 254 -4.06 11.16 -11.53
CA PRO A 254 -2.62 11.03 -11.47
C PRO A 254 -1.88 12.29 -11.93
N MET A 255 -2.46 13.07 -12.84
CA MET A 255 -1.88 14.33 -13.32
C MET A 255 -2.01 15.47 -12.30
N LEU A 256 -3.07 15.48 -11.49
CA LEU A 256 -3.37 16.58 -10.58
C LEU A 256 -2.26 16.78 -9.54
N GLY A 257 -1.70 15.70 -8.99
CA GLY A 257 -0.56 15.78 -8.06
C GLY A 257 0.65 16.44 -8.70
N VAL A 258 0.98 16.05 -9.94
CA VAL A 258 2.09 16.60 -10.74
C VAL A 258 1.89 18.09 -11.00
N ILE A 259 0.68 18.51 -11.35
CA ILE A 259 0.35 19.92 -11.57
C ILE A 259 0.45 20.72 -10.27
N ILE A 260 -0.07 20.21 -9.15
CA ILE A 260 -0.04 20.94 -7.86
C ILE A 260 1.41 21.17 -7.42
N MET A 261 2.24 20.13 -7.50
CA MET A 261 3.63 20.15 -7.09
C MET A 261 4.52 20.90 -8.09
N GLY A 262 4.11 21.02 -9.36
CA GLY A 262 4.96 21.56 -10.42
C GLY A 262 6.16 20.66 -10.67
N SER A 263 5.93 19.34 -10.65
CA SER A 263 7.00 18.35 -10.53
C SER A 263 7.89 18.31 -11.77
N HIS A 264 9.15 17.98 -11.53
CA HIS A 264 10.13 17.75 -12.59
C HIS A 264 9.66 16.61 -13.53
N PRO A 265 9.90 16.69 -14.86
CA PRO A 265 9.48 15.67 -15.81
C PRO A 265 9.92 14.25 -15.45
N ALA A 266 11.17 14.08 -14.99
CA ALA A 266 11.66 12.79 -14.48
C ALA A 266 10.82 12.23 -13.32
N THR A 267 10.45 13.06 -12.32
CA THR A 267 9.57 12.62 -11.23
C THR A 267 8.18 12.28 -11.74
N ALA A 268 7.64 13.08 -12.66
CA ALA A 268 6.33 12.82 -13.28
C ALA A 268 6.33 11.48 -14.03
N TRP A 269 7.37 11.17 -14.80
CA TRP A 269 7.49 9.92 -15.55
C TRP A 269 7.67 8.70 -14.63
N LEU A 270 8.46 8.84 -13.57
CA LEU A 270 8.57 7.82 -12.53
C LEU A 270 7.20 7.57 -11.88
N TRP A 271 6.49 8.63 -11.54
CA TRP A 271 5.16 8.57 -10.96
C TRP A 271 4.16 7.86 -11.88
N PHE A 272 4.03 8.30 -13.14
CA PHE A 272 3.13 7.66 -14.10
C PHE A 272 3.49 6.20 -14.35
N THR A 273 4.77 5.86 -14.36
CA THR A 273 5.21 4.46 -14.44
C THR A 273 4.68 3.65 -13.26
N ILE A 274 4.83 4.15 -12.03
CA ILE A 274 4.31 3.49 -10.82
C ILE A 274 2.78 3.37 -10.86
N ALA A 275 2.06 4.44 -11.22
CA ALA A 275 0.60 4.44 -11.29
C ALA A 275 0.05 3.46 -12.34
N ILE A 276 0.66 3.43 -13.54
CA ILE A 276 0.28 2.49 -14.60
C ILE A 276 0.58 1.06 -14.19
N LEU A 277 1.78 0.78 -13.65
CA LEU A 277 2.13 -0.55 -13.15
C LEU A 277 1.18 -1.01 -12.04
N SER A 278 0.87 -0.13 -11.08
CA SER A 278 -0.09 -0.40 -10.01
C SER A 278 -1.45 -0.77 -10.59
N THR A 279 -1.96 0.02 -11.54
CA THR A 279 -3.22 -0.25 -12.22
C THR A 279 -3.18 -1.63 -12.88
N LEU A 280 -2.24 -1.86 -13.80
CA LEU A 280 -2.07 -3.13 -14.54
C LEU A 280 -1.96 -4.34 -13.61
N ASN A 281 -1.28 -4.18 -12.47
CA ASN A 281 -1.10 -5.22 -11.48
C ASN A 281 -2.38 -5.59 -10.74
N VAL A 282 -3.35 -4.67 -10.61
CA VAL A 282 -4.66 -4.99 -10.02
C VAL A 282 -5.49 -5.87 -10.96
N GLN A 283 -5.29 -5.74 -12.28
CA GLN A 283 -5.92 -6.66 -13.24
C GLN A 283 -5.13 -7.97 -13.41
N LEU A 284 -4.07 -8.19 -12.63
CA LEU A 284 -3.43 -9.50 -12.57
C LEU A 284 -4.26 -10.51 -11.77
N PRO A 285 -4.07 -11.79 -12.10
CA PRO A 285 -4.13 -12.89 -11.15
C PRO A 285 -3.29 -12.61 -9.88
N GLN A 286 -3.86 -12.12 -8.78
CA GLN A 286 -3.14 -11.96 -7.51
C GLN A 286 -3.34 -13.13 -6.53
N VAL A 287 -2.31 -13.45 -5.74
CA VAL A 287 -2.39 -14.45 -4.67
C VAL A 287 -3.07 -13.83 -3.46
N VAL A 288 -4.24 -14.34 -3.06
CA VAL A 288 -4.70 -14.14 -1.68
C VAL A 288 -3.93 -15.11 -0.79
N THR A 289 -2.80 -14.67 -0.23
CA THR A 289 -2.16 -15.37 0.88
C THR A 289 -2.90 -15.03 2.18
N SER A 290 -4.16 -15.45 2.33
CA SER A 290 -4.85 -15.45 3.62
C SER A 290 -6.07 -16.39 3.60
N PRO A 291 -6.39 -17.11 4.70
CA PRO A 291 -7.46 -18.09 4.72
C PRO A 291 -8.82 -17.47 4.40
N SER A 292 -9.58 -18.20 3.61
CA SER A 292 -10.81 -17.91 2.88
C SER A 292 -12.06 -17.47 3.68
N HIS A 293 -11.92 -16.88 4.88
CA HIS A 293 -13.08 -16.55 5.73
C HIS A 293 -13.33 -15.06 5.98
N LEU A 294 -12.59 -14.12 5.37
CA LEU A 294 -12.78 -12.69 5.66
C LEU A 294 -12.89 -11.71 4.47
N GLN A 295 -12.90 -12.17 3.21
CA GLN A 295 -12.85 -11.25 2.06
C GLN A 295 -13.98 -11.41 1.03
N ALA A 296 -15.16 -11.86 1.44
CA ALA A 296 -16.37 -11.63 0.64
C ALA A 296 -16.93 -10.22 0.94
N HIS A 297 -16.20 -9.18 0.56
CA HIS A 297 -16.79 -7.85 0.37
C HIS A 297 -16.91 -7.62 -1.14
N PRO A 298 -18.12 -7.68 -1.73
CA PRO A 298 -18.33 -7.20 -3.08
C PRO A 298 -17.93 -5.72 -3.12
N GLN A 299 -17.24 -5.28 -4.18
CA GLN A 299 -17.09 -3.86 -4.51
C GLN A 299 -18.43 -3.26 -4.97
N GLU A 300 -19.50 -3.45 -4.21
CA GLU A 300 -20.70 -2.65 -4.33
C GLU A 300 -20.53 -1.46 -3.37
N ALA A 301 -20.39 -0.27 -3.94
CA ALA A 301 -20.61 0.95 -3.16
C ALA A 301 -22.01 0.84 -2.52
N PRO A 302 -22.19 1.17 -1.23
CA PRO A 302 -23.47 1.01 -0.57
C PRO A 302 -24.52 1.82 -1.33
N ARG A 303 -25.49 1.11 -1.89
CA ARG A 303 -26.64 1.69 -2.58
C ARG A 303 -27.47 2.42 -1.53
N VAL A 304 -27.28 3.73 -1.38
CA VAL A 304 -28.19 4.56 -0.58
C VAL A 304 -29.48 4.66 -1.38
N ASP A 305 -30.43 3.81 -1.01
CA ASP A 305 -31.75 3.75 -1.64
C ASP A 305 -32.56 4.97 -1.19
N LEU A 306 -32.50 6.05 -1.98
CA LEU A 306 -33.19 7.32 -1.73
C LEU A 306 -34.65 7.29 -2.22
N THR A 307 -35.32 6.15 -2.05
CA THR A 307 -36.68 5.89 -2.54
C THR A 307 -37.62 5.36 -1.45
N HIS A 308 -37.50 5.85 -0.22
CA HIS A 308 -38.55 5.70 0.81
C HIS A 308 -38.63 6.95 1.70
N CYS A 309 -39.05 8.09 1.13
CA CYS A 309 -39.44 9.27 1.90
C CYS A 309 -40.54 10.06 1.20
N HIS A 310 -41.65 9.40 0.83
CA HIS A 310 -42.93 10.09 0.60
C HIS A 310 -44.08 9.12 0.85
N HIS A 311 -44.51 9.01 2.11
CA HIS A 311 -45.90 8.77 2.49
C HIS A 311 -46.03 8.90 4.01
N PHE A 312 -46.25 10.13 4.48
CA PHE A 312 -46.86 10.35 5.80
C PHE A 312 -48.36 10.08 5.64
N CYS A 313 -48.78 8.85 5.95
CA CYS A 313 -50.19 8.52 6.11
C CYS A 313 -50.60 8.86 7.55
N LEU A 314 -51.55 9.78 7.65
CA LEU A 314 -52.28 10.13 8.87
C LEU A 314 -53.05 8.90 9.37
N LEU A 315 -52.81 8.47 10.60
CA LEU A 315 -53.67 7.52 11.31
C LEU A 315 -54.90 8.27 11.86
N PRO A 316 -56.13 7.74 11.69
CA PRO A 316 -57.22 8.01 12.60
C PRO A 316 -57.35 6.89 13.65
N PRO A 317 -57.97 7.18 14.82
CA PRO A 317 -57.94 6.29 15.97
C PRO A 317 -58.97 5.17 15.91
N SER A 318 -58.62 4.10 16.61
CA SER A 318 -59.35 2.86 16.84
C SER A 318 -60.78 3.05 17.33
N GLY A 319 -61.73 2.40 16.66
CA GLY A 319 -63.13 2.33 17.08
C GLY A 319 -63.89 1.17 16.43
N THR A 320 -64.08 0.11 17.21
CA THR A 320 -65.25 -0.81 17.21
C THR A 320 -65.72 -1.57 15.95
N ARG A 321 -65.64 -2.92 16.10
CA ARG A 321 -66.66 -3.96 15.86
C ARG A 321 -67.05 -4.41 14.42
N VAL A 322 -66.82 -5.73 14.23
CA VAL A 322 -67.73 -6.80 13.76
C VAL A 322 -68.23 -6.73 12.30
N PHE A 323 -67.86 -7.72 11.48
CA PHE A 323 -68.77 -8.69 10.81
C PHE A 323 -67.96 -9.63 9.87
N GLN A 324 -68.03 -10.94 10.12
CA GLN A 324 -67.99 -12.01 9.09
C GLN A 324 -69.45 -12.18 8.58
N PRO A 325 -69.77 -12.73 7.38
CA PRO A 325 -69.37 -14.10 7.00
C PRO A 325 -69.36 -14.49 5.49
N THR A 326 -69.08 -15.78 5.24
CA THR A 326 -69.60 -16.70 4.17
C THR A 326 -69.17 -16.46 2.71
N SER A 327 -68.34 -17.33 2.11
CA SER A 327 -68.56 -18.71 1.59
C SER A 327 -69.14 -18.77 0.18
N THR A 328 -68.46 -19.46 -0.75
CA THR A 328 -69.08 -20.38 -1.72
C THR A 328 -68.01 -21.21 -2.45
N ASP A 329 -68.17 -22.53 -2.32
CA ASP A 329 -67.54 -23.63 -3.07
C ASP A 329 -68.00 -23.67 -4.53
N VAL A 330 -67.12 -24.16 -5.44
CA VAL A 330 -67.48 -25.14 -6.50
C VAL A 330 -66.25 -26.04 -6.74
N GLY A 331 -66.48 -27.36 -6.80
CA GLY A 331 -65.47 -28.41 -6.68
C GLY A 331 -64.97 -29.09 -7.98
N CYS A 332 -64.20 -30.17 -7.73
CA CYS A 332 -63.78 -31.30 -8.60
C CYS A 332 -62.64 -31.03 -9.61
N HIS A 333 -61.60 -31.85 -9.80
CA HIS A 333 -61.32 -33.27 -9.51
C HIS A 333 -59.79 -33.50 -9.33
N HIS A 334 -59.43 -34.52 -8.55
CA HIS A 334 -58.08 -35.03 -8.26
C HIS A 334 -57.33 -35.61 -9.49
N HIS A 335 -56.02 -35.36 -9.59
CA HIS A 335 -54.94 -36.38 -9.51
C HIS A 335 -53.55 -35.75 -9.79
N GLY A 336 -52.58 -35.97 -8.89
CA GLY A 336 -51.15 -36.06 -9.25
C GLY A 336 -50.23 -34.89 -8.87
N LEU A 337 -49.52 -35.07 -7.75
CA LEU A 337 -48.12 -34.67 -7.49
C LEU A 337 -47.75 -33.16 -7.41
N ALA A 338 -47.65 -32.67 -6.18
CA ALA A 338 -46.71 -31.66 -5.67
C ALA A 338 -46.39 -32.07 -4.20
N PRO A 339 -45.37 -31.55 -3.47
CA PRO A 339 -44.75 -30.21 -3.54
C PRO A 339 -43.19 -30.29 -3.36
N CYS A 340 -42.35 -29.26 -3.33
CA CYS A 340 -42.37 -28.01 -2.59
C CYS A 340 -41.35 -27.02 -3.18
N HIS A 341 -41.77 -25.76 -3.34
CA HIS A 341 -40.85 -24.61 -3.29
C HIS A 341 -40.40 -24.44 -1.83
N SER A 342 -39.10 -24.52 -1.55
CA SER A 342 -38.54 -24.11 -0.26
C SER A 342 -38.39 -22.59 -0.22
N MET A 343 -39.27 -21.97 0.57
CA MET A 343 -39.02 -20.71 1.28
C MET A 343 -37.73 -20.84 2.11
N ALA A 344 -36.72 -20.02 1.82
CA ALA A 344 -35.61 -19.81 2.74
C ALA A 344 -36.03 -18.77 3.78
N MET A 345 -36.17 -19.20 5.03
CA MET A 345 -36.38 -18.33 6.18
C MET A 345 -35.18 -17.39 6.37
N VAL A 346 -35.46 -16.09 6.44
CA VAL A 346 -34.52 -15.08 6.92
C VAL A 346 -34.39 -15.25 8.43
N HIS A 347 -33.28 -15.82 8.88
CA HIS A 347 -32.89 -15.76 10.28
C HIS A 347 -32.46 -14.33 10.62
N HIS A 348 -33.29 -13.61 11.37
CA HIS A 348 -32.87 -12.41 12.08
C HIS A 348 -31.89 -12.82 13.19
N CYS A 349 -30.60 -12.62 12.98
CA CYS A 349 -29.61 -12.67 14.05
C CYS A 349 -29.31 -11.24 14.51
N HIS A 350 -29.84 -10.89 15.69
CA HIS A 350 -29.42 -9.71 16.45
C HIS A 350 -27.94 -9.87 16.83
N SER A 351 -27.04 -9.18 16.14
CA SER A 351 -25.67 -8.98 16.62
C SER A 351 -25.61 -7.68 17.43
N VAL A 352 -25.58 -7.84 18.74
CA VAL A 352 -25.25 -6.80 19.70
C VAL A 352 -23.76 -6.48 19.56
N HIS A 353 -23.42 -5.30 19.05
CA HIS A 353 -22.04 -4.81 19.05
C HIS A 353 -21.59 -4.47 20.49
N PRO A 354 -20.46 -4.99 20.98
CA PRO A 354 -19.83 -4.41 22.16
C PRO A 354 -19.22 -3.06 21.80
N LYS A 355 -19.57 -2.04 22.59
CA LYS A 355 -18.97 -0.70 22.53
C LYS A 355 -17.48 -0.79 22.86
N CYS A 356 -16.61 -0.50 21.90
CA CYS A 356 -15.22 -0.15 22.17
C CYS A 356 -15.06 1.38 22.10
N PRO A 357 -14.76 2.06 23.22
CA PRO A 357 -14.34 3.45 23.21
C PRO A 357 -12.80 3.48 23.16
N LEU A 358 -12.22 3.82 22.02
CA LEU A 358 -10.81 4.21 21.96
C LEU A 358 -10.64 5.42 21.04
N TRP A 359 -11.06 6.57 21.57
CA TRP A 359 -10.65 7.88 21.09
C TRP A 359 -9.32 8.22 21.75
N ILE A 360 -8.25 8.32 20.98
CA ILE A 360 -6.99 8.95 21.41
C ILE A 360 -6.88 10.26 20.63
N PRO A 361 -6.99 11.44 21.28
CA PRO A 361 -6.73 12.71 20.61
C PRO A 361 -5.21 12.90 20.45
N LEU A 362 -4.77 13.14 19.21
CA LEU A 362 -3.42 13.63 18.91
C LEU A 362 -3.24 15.06 19.48
N PRO A 363 -2.12 15.36 20.17
CA PRO A 363 -1.86 16.71 20.65
C PRO A 363 -1.39 17.62 19.50
N ILE A 364 -2.07 18.76 19.39
CA ILE A 364 -1.73 19.88 18.51
C ILE A 364 -0.42 20.50 19.02
N LEU A 365 0.65 20.43 18.22
CA LEU A 365 1.88 21.20 18.43
C LEU A 365 1.73 22.59 17.79
N PRO A 366 2.07 23.68 18.50
CA PRO A 366 1.94 25.03 17.96
C PRO A 366 3.07 25.38 16.99
N ILE A 367 2.68 26.01 15.89
CA ILE A 367 3.54 26.70 14.92
C ILE A 367 4.07 27.97 15.59
N ALA A 368 5.38 28.01 15.87
CA ALA A 368 6.06 29.26 16.24
C ALA A 368 6.50 30.00 14.96
N ARG A 369 5.99 31.21 14.78
CA ARG A 369 6.46 32.19 13.80
C ARG A 369 7.68 32.94 14.36
N GLY A 370 8.71 33.04 13.51
CA GLY A 370 9.60 34.19 13.31
C GLY A 370 10.19 34.98 14.49
N SER A 371 11.53 35.01 14.52
CA SER A 371 12.33 36.24 14.46
C SER A 371 13.63 35.96 13.73
#